data_AF-Q95V44-F1
#
_entry.id   AF-Q95V44-F1
#
_cell.length_a   1.000
_cell.length_b   1.000
_cell.length_c   1.000
_cell.angle_alpha   90.00
_cell.angle_beta   90.00
_cell.angle_gamma   90.00
#
_symmetry.space_group_name_H-M   'P 1'
#
loop_
_entity.id
_entity.type
_entity.pdbx_description
1 polymer ?
#
loop_
_entity_poly.entity_id
_entity_poly.type
_entity_poly.pdbx_seq_one_letter_code
_entity_poly.pdbx_strand_id
1 'polypeptide(L)'
;MFKQLLYAVGLVWCWMAFVQAGEPKTVEECEKNIPSSLKDRICELRQYTPDTSPDMDKHMQCVLHVVGFVDRNGEVEFQELLGLLTIAEPRGKHAENIKKCVAESAKVNASKKANTFYTCFLTTDSVEAFKLSVDFVELIRAGKLKPNSQFNAGQIKALIKEIDDGLCD
;
A
#
# COMPACT_ATOMS: atom_id res chain seq x y z
N MET A 1 21.03 -28.30 40.36
CA MET A 1 21.34 -28.05 38.93
C MET A 1 20.15 -28.19 37.97
N PHE A 2 18.92 -28.46 38.43
CA PHE A 2 17.75 -28.60 37.54
C PHE A 2 16.98 -27.30 37.26
N LYS A 3 17.17 -26.26 38.08
CA LYS A 3 16.49 -24.95 37.91
C LYS A 3 17.07 -24.09 36.78
N GLN A 4 18.33 -24.27 36.38
CA GLN A 4 18.94 -23.48 35.30
C GLN A 4 18.58 -23.97 33.90
N LEU A 5 18.22 -25.26 33.74
CA LEU A 5 17.82 -25.81 32.44
C LEU A 5 16.43 -25.33 31.99
N LEU A 6 15.52 -25.05 32.93
CA LEU A 6 14.15 -24.61 32.61
C LEU A 6 14.11 -23.16 32.09
N TYR A 7 15.03 -22.30 32.54
CA TYR A 7 15.13 -20.92 32.02
C TYR A 7 15.72 -20.86 30.60
N ALA A 8 16.57 -21.81 30.22
CA ALA A 8 17.16 -21.86 28.89
C ALA A 8 16.14 -22.30 27.82
N VAL A 9 15.21 -23.20 28.14
CA VAL A 9 14.19 -23.68 27.19
C VAL A 9 13.06 -22.66 27.00
N GLY A 10 12.69 -21.90 28.05
CA GLY A 10 11.67 -20.85 27.95
C GLY A 10 12.10 -19.62 27.11
N LEU A 11 13.39 -19.27 27.12
CA LEU A 11 13.91 -18.13 26.36
C LEU A 11 14.04 -18.41 24.86
N VAL A 12 14.26 -19.66 24.45
CA VAL A 12 14.38 -20.05 23.03
C VAL A 12 13.02 -20.06 22.33
N TRP A 13 11.92 -20.32 23.05
CA TRP A 13 10.55 -20.25 22.51
C TRP A 13 10.04 -18.82 22.31
N CYS A 14 10.55 -17.84 23.05
CA CYS A 14 10.18 -16.44 22.84
C CYS A 14 10.80 -15.86 21.55
N TRP A 15 11.91 -16.44 21.06
CA TRP A 15 12.59 -15.98 19.85
C TRP A 15 11.98 -16.55 18.56
N MET A 16 11.36 -17.73 18.61
CA MET A 16 10.70 -18.31 17.43
C MET A 16 9.30 -17.76 17.17
N ALA A 17 8.68 -17.05 18.11
CA ALA A 17 7.39 -16.39 17.90
C ALA A 17 7.49 -15.11 17.04
N PHE A 18 8.69 -14.55 16.84
CA PHE A 18 8.88 -13.32 16.06
C PHE A 18 9.19 -13.54 14.57
N VAL A 19 9.23 -14.80 14.08
CA VAL A 19 9.69 -15.13 12.71
C VAL A 19 8.58 -15.77 11.87
N GLN A 20 7.33 -15.32 12.00
CA GLN A 20 6.24 -15.73 11.10
C GLN A 20 5.27 -14.59 10.71
N ALA A 21 5.71 -13.33 10.74
CA ALA A 21 5.03 -12.32 9.92
C ALA A 21 5.59 -12.45 8.50
N GLY A 22 4.90 -13.19 7.63
CA GLY A 22 5.20 -13.18 6.20
C GLY A 22 5.08 -11.78 5.60
N GLU A 23 5.60 -11.57 4.38
CA GLU A 23 5.37 -10.31 3.68
C GLU A 23 3.85 -10.02 3.60
N PRO A 24 3.40 -8.80 3.93
CA PRO A 24 1.99 -8.42 3.85
C PRO A 24 1.40 -8.72 2.48
N LYS A 25 0.17 -9.21 2.46
CA LYS A 25 -0.58 -9.57 1.25
C LYS A 25 -1.80 -8.68 1.02
N THR A 26 -2.19 -7.90 2.04
CA THR A 26 -3.32 -6.97 2.01
C THR A 26 -2.92 -5.61 2.58
N VAL A 27 -3.66 -4.56 2.20
CA VAL A 27 -3.47 -3.21 2.75
C VAL A 27 -3.75 -3.22 4.25
N GLU A 28 -4.77 -3.95 4.70
CA GLU A 28 -5.07 -4.15 6.12
C GLU A 28 -3.88 -4.74 6.90
N GLU A 29 -3.10 -5.67 6.33
CA GLU A 29 -1.90 -6.21 6.97
C GLU A 29 -0.76 -5.17 7.03
N CYS A 30 -0.65 -4.28 6.03
CA CYS A 30 0.25 -3.13 6.08
C CYS A 30 -0.17 -2.14 7.19
N GLU A 31 -1.46 -1.87 7.32
CA GLU A 31 -2.03 -0.93 8.29
C GLU A 31 -1.99 -1.46 9.73
N LYS A 32 -2.22 -2.76 9.95
CA LYS A 32 -2.04 -3.42 11.27
C LYS A 32 -0.62 -3.25 11.82
N ASN A 33 0.37 -3.19 10.92
CA ASN A 33 1.78 -3.01 11.24
C ASN A 33 2.27 -1.56 11.01
N ILE A 34 1.36 -0.60 10.85
CA ILE A 34 1.73 0.79 10.61
C ILE A 34 2.51 1.36 11.80
N PRO A 35 3.57 2.17 11.55
CA PRO A 35 4.31 2.83 12.63
C PRO A 35 3.40 3.63 13.56
N SER A 36 3.74 3.66 14.85
CA SER A 36 2.92 4.32 15.88
C SER A 36 2.70 5.81 15.63
N SER A 37 3.64 6.48 14.97
CA SER A 37 3.54 7.89 14.55
C SER A 37 2.41 8.16 13.55
N LEU A 38 1.93 7.12 12.86
CA LEU A 38 0.88 7.20 11.83
C LEU A 38 -0.45 6.57 12.27
N LYS A 39 -0.47 5.80 13.37
CA LYS A 39 -1.68 5.07 13.82
C LYS A 39 -2.87 5.98 14.04
N ASP A 40 -2.68 7.09 14.74
CA ASP A 40 -3.74 8.05 15.04
C ASP A 40 -4.17 8.88 13.82
N ARG A 41 -3.47 8.72 12.69
CA ARG A 41 -3.73 9.40 11.42
C ARG A 41 -4.24 8.45 10.33
N ILE A 42 -4.54 7.19 10.66
CA ILE A 42 -4.92 6.20 9.64
C ILE A 42 -6.11 6.68 8.78
N CYS A 43 -7.09 7.35 9.39
CA CYS A 43 -8.23 7.90 8.69
C CYS A 43 -7.86 9.02 7.72
N GLU A 44 -6.93 9.89 8.11
CA GLU A 44 -6.38 10.92 7.22
C GLU A 44 -5.62 10.30 6.04
N LEU A 45 -4.86 9.23 6.30
CA LEU A 45 -4.07 8.52 5.31
C LEU A 45 -4.94 7.76 4.30
N ARG A 46 -6.04 7.12 4.75
CA ARG A 46 -7.02 6.47 3.88
C ARG A 46 -7.78 7.44 2.97
N GLN A 47 -7.75 8.74 3.28
CA GLN A 47 -8.20 9.81 2.37
C GLN A 47 -7.12 10.33 1.42
N TYR A 48 -6.03 9.57 1.23
CA TYR A 48 -4.92 9.88 0.34
C TYR A 48 -4.17 11.17 0.68
N THR A 49 -4.08 11.52 1.97
CA THR A 49 -3.30 12.70 2.40
C THR A 49 -1.80 12.41 2.26
N PRO A 50 -1.02 13.26 1.54
CA PRO A 50 0.41 13.06 1.41
C PRO A 50 1.17 13.24 2.73
N ASP A 51 2.19 12.42 2.96
CA ASP A 51 3.09 12.53 4.10
C ASP A 51 4.51 12.10 3.67
N THR A 52 5.52 12.91 4.00
CA THR A 52 6.92 12.68 3.58
C THR A 52 7.82 12.17 4.71
N SER A 53 7.24 11.65 5.78
CA SER A 53 7.98 11.11 6.92
C SER A 53 8.60 9.74 6.58
N PRO A 54 9.71 9.36 7.25
CA PRO A 54 10.31 8.04 7.08
C PRO A 54 9.40 6.86 7.40
N ASP A 55 8.40 7.08 8.25
CA ASP A 55 7.41 6.06 8.58
C ASP A 55 6.38 5.91 7.46
N MET A 56 6.02 7.01 6.80
CA MET A 56 5.18 6.96 5.60
C MET A 56 5.92 6.32 4.43
N ASP A 57 7.23 6.53 4.30
CA ASP A 57 8.07 5.86 3.30
C ASP A 57 7.93 4.33 3.38
N LYS A 58 8.00 3.76 4.59
CA LYS A 58 7.82 2.32 4.83
C LYS A 58 6.38 1.87 4.57
N HIS A 59 5.41 2.63 5.07
CA HIS A 59 4.00 2.28 4.92
C HIS A 59 3.59 2.26 3.44
N MET A 60 3.95 3.30 2.68
CA MET A 60 3.61 3.39 1.27
C MET A 60 4.38 2.38 0.40
N GLN A 61 5.60 2.01 0.78
CA GLN A 61 6.29 0.87 0.17
C GLN A 61 5.51 -0.44 0.37
N CYS A 62 4.96 -0.68 1.56
CA CYS A 62 4.12 -1.85 1.83
C CYS A 62 2.84 -1.84 0.98
N VAL A 63 2.10 -0.74 1.03
CA VAL A 63 0.82 -0.59 0.33
C VAL A 63 0.99 -0.74 -1.18
N LEU A 64 1.90 0.03 -1.80
CA LEU A 64 2.11 -0.01 -3.24
C LEU A 64 2.67 -1.35 -3.73
N HIS A 65 3.42 -2.06 -2.88
CA HIS A 65 3.89 -3.39 -3.22
C HIS A 65 2.76 -4.43 -3.20
N VAL A 66 1.90 -4.39 -2.17
CA VAL A 66 0.72 -5.26 -2.04
C VAL A 66 -0.24 -5.11 -3.22
N VAL A 67 -0.49 -3.87 -3.65
CA VAL A 67 -1.33 -3.60 -4.82
C VAL A 67 -0.59 -3.83 -6.15
N GLY A 68 0.69 -4.19 -6.10
CA GLY A 68 1.50 -4.55 -7.27
C GLY A 68 1.84 -3.37 -8.17
N PHE A 69 1.85 -2.14 -7.64
CA PHE A 69 2.23 -0.95 -8.40
C PHE A 69 3.71 -0.66 -8.31
N VAL A 70 4.38 -1.22 -7.30
CA VAL A 70 5.84 -1.21 -7.20
C VAL A 70 6.41 -2.56 -6.82
N ASP A 71 7.66 -2.80 -7.19
CA ASP A 71 8.45 -3.94 -6.74
C ASP A 71 8.99 -3.74 -5.31
N ARG A 72 9.78 -4.69 -4.82
CA ARG A 72 10.39 -4.65 -3.48
C ARG A 72 11.40 -3.51 -3.27
N ASN A 73 11.89 -2.90 -4.36
CA ASN A 73 12.81 -1.77 -4.33
C ASN A 73 12.09 -0.42 -4.53
N GLY A 74 10.77 -0.44 -4.67
CA GLY A 74 9.96 0.74 -4.94
C GLY A 74 9.98 1.19 -6.40
N GLU A 75 10.45 0.34 -7.32
CA GLU A 75 10.38 0.60 -8.76
C GLU A 75 8.97 0.34 -9.27
N VAL A 76 8.46 1.20 -10.15
CA VAL A 76 7.08 1.15 -10.61
C VAL A 76 6.87 0.04 -11.64
N GLU A 77 5.85 -0.79 -11.42
CA GLU A 77 5.34 -1.78 -12.36
C GLU A 77 4.50 -1.09 -13.45
N PHE A 78 5.20 -0.52 -14.43
CA PHE A 78 4.63 0.46 -15.37
C PHE A 78 3.39 -0.02 -16.12
N GLN A 79 3.44 -1.24 -16.69
CA GLN A 79 2.34 -1.76 -17.51
C GLN A 79 1.10 -2.05 -16.66
N GLU A 80 1.31 -2.47 -15.42
CA GLU A 80 0.26 -2.97 -14.54
C GLU A 80 -0.54 -1.78 -14.03
N LEU A 81 0.19 -0.74 -13.62
CA LEU A 81 -0.42 0.54 -13.29
C LEU A 81 -1.09 1.20 -14.51
N LEU A 82 -0.41 1.27 -15.66
CA LEU A 82 -0.98 1.89 -16.86
C LEU A 82 -2.27 1.21 -17.30
N GLY A 83 -2.34 -0.12 -17.24
CA GLY A 83 -3.54 -0.89 -17.58
C GLY A 83 -4.72 -0.52 -16.71
N LEU A 84 -4.54 -0.49 -15.38
CA LEU A 84 -5.59 -0.13 -14.45
C LEU A 84 -6.04 1.32 -14.58
N LEU A 85 -5.10 2.25 -14.72
CA LEU A 85 -5.43 3.67 -14.95
C LEU A 85 -6.26 3.84 -16.23
N THR A 86 -5.87 3.17 -17.32
CA THR A 86 -6.58 3.24 -18.61
C THR A 86 -7.97 2.63 -18.53
N ILE A 87 -8.16 1.57 -17.72
CA ILE A 87 -9.50 1.00 -17.46
C ILE A 87 -10.35 2.00 -16.67
N ALA A 88 -9.76 2.66 -15.66
CA ALA A 88 -10.45 3.62 -14.80
C ALA A 88 -10.84 4.91 -15.55
N GLU A 89 -9.95 5.43 -16.39
CA GLU A 89 -10.16 6.64 -17.19
C GLU A 89 -9.45 6.53 -18.56
N PRO A 90 -10.13 6.04 -19.61
CA PRO A 90 -9.48 5.77 -20.91
C PRO A 90 -8.85 6.98 -21.61
N ARG A 91 -9.22 8.22 -21.21
CA ARG A 91 -8.76 9.45 -21.88
C ARG A 91 -7.61 10.15 -21.14
N GLY A 92 -7.15 9.61 -20.01
CA GLY A 92 -6.11 10.24 -19.20
C GLY A 92 -4.71 10.15 -19.81
N LYS A 93 -3.84 11.11 -19.45
CA LYS A 93 -2.42 11.13 -19.85
C LYS A 93 -1.56 10.22 -18.97
N HIS A 94 -2.06 9.02 -18.67
CA HIS A 94 -1.50 8.14 -17.64
C HIS A 94 -0.03 7.78 -17.88
N ALA A 95 0.32 7.42 -19.11
CA ALA A 95 1.70 7.06 -19.45
C ALA A 95 2.69 8.23 -19.24
N GLU A 96 2.28 9.46 -19.52
CA GLU A 96 3.10 10.66 -19.30
C GLU A 96 3.29 10.92 -17.81
N ASN A 97 2.21 10.84 -17.03
CA ASN A 97 2.24 11.04 -15.59
C ASN A 97 3.06 9.97 -14.85
N ILE A 98 2.94 8.69 -15.24
CA ILE A 98 3.77 7.62 -14.69
C ILE A 98 5.24 7.94 -14.97
N LYS A 99 5.62 8.25 -16.22
CA LYS A 99 7.01 8.57 -16.58
C LYS A 99 7.54 9.76 -15.79
N LYS A 100 6.75 10.82 -15.63
CA LYS A 100 7.10 12.01 -14.85
C LYS A 100 7.39 11.63 -13.40
N CYS A 101 6.51 10.86 -12.75
CA CYS A 101 6.67 10.51 -11.34
C CYS A 101 7.71 9.42 -11.10
N VAL A 102 7.94 8.52 -12.05
CA VAL A 102 9.10 7.60 -12.04
C VAL A 102 10.40 8.37 -12.13
N ALA A 103 10.49 9.40 -12.99
CA ALA A 103 11.68 10.24 -13.07
C ALA A 103 11.94 11.02 -11.78
N GLU A 104 10.89 11.40 -11.05
CA GLU A 104 11.01 12.03 -9.73
C GLU A 104 11.49 11.04 -8.67
N SER A 105 10.87 9.86 -8.57
CA SER A 105 11.28 8.84 -7.59
C SER A 105 12.68 8.30 -7.86
N ALA A 106 13.16 8.29 -9.10
CA ALA A 106 14.53 7.89 -9.43
C ALA A 106 15.63 8.76 -8.80
N LYS A 107 15.29 9.97 -8.32
CA LYS A 107 16.24 10.90 -7.69
C LYS A 107 16.52 10.58 -6.22
N VAL A 108 15.75 9.68 -5.61
CA VAL A 108 15.86 9.31 -4.19
C VAL A 108 16.35 7.88 -4.02
N ASN A 109 16.71 7.51 -2.78
CA ASN A 109 17.10 6.14 -2.46
C ASN A 109 15.90 5.18 -2.53
N ALA A 110 16.17 3.88 -2.70
CA ALA A 110 15.15 2.84 -2.84
C ALA A 110 14.06 2.91 -1.75
N SER A 111 14.45 3.11 -0.49
CA SER A 111 13.52 3.21 0.64
C SER A 111 12.47 4.33 0.55
N LYS A 112 12.69 5.34 -0.31
CA LYS A 112 11.80 6.50 -0.49
C LYS A 112 11.05 6.49 -1.81
N LYS A 113 11.39 5.58 -2.73
CA LYS A 113 10.90 5.61 -4.11
C LYS A 113 9.39 5.52 -4.19
N ALA A 114 8.80 4.54 -3.51
CA ALA A 114 7.35 4.29 -3.52
C ALA A 114 6.57 5.52 -3.03
N ASN A 115 6.94 6.10 -1.88
CA ASN A 115 6.25 7.27 -1.34
C ASN A 115 6.48 8.55 -2.16
N THR A 116 7.68 8.70 -2.74
CA THR A 116 7.97 9.81 -3.67
C THR A 116 7.12 9.70 -4.94
N PHE A 117 7.02 8.49 -5.50
CA PHE A 117 6.15 8.22 -6.64
C PHE A 117 4.68 8.50 -6.31
N TYR A 118 4.18 7.94 -5.21
CA TYR A 118 2.82 8.15 -4.70
C TYR A 118 2.49 9.64 -4.57
N THR A 119 3.31 10.37 -3.81
CA THR A 119 3.12 11.80 -3.55
C THR A 119 3.15 12.62 -4.85
N CYS A 120 4.06 12.31 -5.77
CA CYS A 120 4.06 12.92 -7.09
C CYS A 120 2.76 12.63 -7.85
N PHE A 121 2.31 11.37 -7.86
CA PHE A 121 1.15 10.95 -8.65
C PHE A 121 -0.16 11.60 -8.19
N LEU A 122 -0.29 11.86 -6.88
CA LEU A 122 -1.40 12.59 -6.30
C LEU A 122 -1.54 14.04 -6.81
N THR A 123 -0.49 14.61 -7.40
CA THR A 123 -0.52 15.97 -7.98
C THR A 123 -0.87 16.00 -9.47
N THR A 124 -1.10 14.84 -10.09
CA THR A 124 -1.33 14.71 -11.54
C THR A 124 -2.82 14.74 -11.87
N ASP A 125 -3.15 14.93 -13.16
CA ASP A 125 -4.52 14.80 -13.65
C ASP A 125 -5.04 13.34 -13.65
N SER A 126 -4.19 12.37 -13.31
CA SER A 126 -4.53 10.95 -13.20
C SER A 126 -4.86 10.50 -11.78
N VAL A 127 -4.90 11.44 -10.81
CA VAL A 127 -5.07 11.12 -9.39
C VAL A 127 -6.36 10.34 -9.08
N GLU A 128 -7.49 10.70 -9.68
CA GLU A 128 -8.75 10.01 -9.40
C GLU A 128 -8.77 8.58 -9.96
N ALA A 129 -8.18 8.37 -11.15
CA ALA A 129 -7.97 7.03 -11.70
C ALA A 129 -7.01 6.20 -10.84
N PHE A 130 -5.97 6.84 -10.27
CA PHE A 130 -5.00 6.19 -9.40
C PHE A 130 -5.63 5.71 -8.09
N LYS A 131 -6.38 6.56 -7.39
CA LYS A 131 -7.10 6.20 -6.17
C LYS A 131 -8.02 5.01 -6.42
N LEU A 132 -8.85 5.08 -7.46
CA LEU A 132 -9.74 3.98 -7.82
C LEU A 132 -9.00 2.69 -8.18
N SER A 133 -7.79 2.79 -8.77
CA SER A 133 -6.97 1.63 -9.11
C SER A 133 -6.36 0.98 -7.87
N VAL A 134 -5.86 1.78 -6.91
CA VAL A 134 -5.37 1.29 -5.62
C VAL A 134 -6.52 0.59 -4.88
N ASP A 135 -7.66 1.28 -4.73
CA ASP A 135 -8.86 0.78 -4.07
C ASP A 135 -9.37 -0.53 -4.68
N PHE A 136 -9.43 -0.61 -6.02
CA PHE A 136 -9.86 -1.81 -6.72
C PHE A 136 -8.98 -3.01 -6.40
N VAL A 137 -7.66 -2.82 -6.41
CA VAL A 137 -6.72 -3.91 -6.11
C VAL A 137 -6.72 -4.23 -4.62
N GLU A 138 -6.84 -3.24 -3.72
CA GLU A 138 -7.04 -3.47 -2.29
C GLU A 138 -8.23 -4.40 -2.04
N LEU A 139 -9.38 -4.13 -2.67
CA LEU A 139 -10.57 -4.96 -2.53
C LEU A 139 -10.37 -6.38 -3.08
N ILE A 140 -9.61 -6.56 -4.16
CA ILE A 140 -9.25 -7.89 -4.67
C ILE A 140 -8.35 -8.62 -3.66
N ARG A 141 -7.33 -7.96 -3.14
CA ARG A 141 -6.39 -8.54 -2.16
C ARG A 141 -7.09 -8.90 -0.86
N ALA A 142 -8.03 -8.08 -0.42
CA ALA A 142 -8.87 -8.33 0.75
C ALA A 142 -9.98 -9.39 0.51
N GLY A 143 -10.11 -9.93 -0.70
CA GLY A 143 -11.15 -10.90 -1.05
C GLY A 143 -12.57 -10.33 -1.10
N LYS A 144 -12.71 -9.00 -1.05
CA LYS A 144 -14.00 -8.28 -1.19
C LYS A 144 -14.46 -8.25 -2.64
N LEU A 145 -13.53 -8.31 -3.59
CA LEU A 145 -13.78 -8.53 -5.01
C LEU A 145 -13.03 -9.78 -5.50
N LYS A 146 -13.57 -10.42 -6.55
CA LYS A 146 -12.87 -11.51 -7.22
C LYS A 146 -11.80 -10.95 -8.16
N PRO A 147 -10.70 -11.66 -8.46
CA PRO A 147 -9.67 -11.18 -9.38
C PRO A 147 -10.16 -10.83 -10.79
N ASN A 148 -11.27 -11.42 -11.23
CA ASN A 148 -11.90 -11.17 -12.53
C ASN A 148 -13.14 -10.25 -12.46
N SER A 149 -13.36 -9.58 -11.32
CA SER A 149 -14.41 -8.58 -11.19
C SER A 149 -14.21 -7.47 -12.23
N GLN A 150 -15.31 -6.99 -12.82
CA GLN A 150 -15.27 -5.81 -13.68
C GLN A 150 -14.92 -4.56 -12.87
N PHE A 151 -14.19 -3.65 -13.48
CA PHE A 151 -13.89 -2.36 -12.87
C PHE A 151 -15.17 -1.51 -12.81
N ASN A 152 -15.64 -1.20 -11.60
CA ASN A 152 -16.85 -0.41 -11.38
C ASN A 152 -16.61 0.60 -10.25
N ALA A 153 -16.44 1.88 -10.62
CA ALA A 153 -16.10 2.94 -9.68
C ALA A 153 -17.14 3.12 -8.55
N GLY A 154 -18.42 2.91 -8.84
CA GLY A 154 -19.48 3.03 -7.83
C GLY A 154 -19.40 1.93 -6.78
N GLN A 155 -19.19 0.69 -7.22
CA GLN A 155 -19.01 -0.46 -6.31
C GLN A 155 -17.71 -0.34 -5.50
N ILE A 156 -16.61 0.05 -6.14
CA ILE A 156 -15.32 0.25 -5.48
C ILE A 156 -15.48 1.26 -4.33
N LYS A 157 -16.02 2.45 -4.61
CA LYS A 157 -16.23 3.50 -3.61
C LYS A 157 -17.12 3.06 -2.46
N ALA A 158 -18.18 2.30 -2.73
CA ALA A 158 -19.10 1.81 -1.70
C ALA A 158 -18.41 0.82 -0.75
N LEU A 159 -17.62 -0.12 -1.30
CA LEU A 159 -16.92 -1.12 -0.50
C LEU A 159 -15.74 -0.54 0.29
N ILE A 160 -14.99 0.40 -0.29
CA ILE A 160 -13.94 1.13 0.45
C ILE A 160 -14.56 1.94 1.58
N LYS A 161 -15.67 2.63 1.33
CA LYS A 161 -16.38 3.35 2.40
C LYS A 161 -16.78 2.43 3.56
N GLU A 162 -17.25 1.21 3.28
CA GLU A 162 -17.57 0.23 4.33
C GLU A 162 -16.33 -0.15 5.17
N ILE A 163 -15.17 -0.30 4.53
CA ILE A 163 -13.90 -0.56 5.22
C ILE A 163 -13.48 0.66 6.06
N ASP A 164 -13.51 1.85 5.46
CA ASP A 164 -13.12 3.11 6.10
C ASP A 164 -13.99 3.41 7.32
N ASP A 165 -15.32 3.28 7.20
CA ASP A 165 -16.27 3.50 8.30
C ASP A 165 -15.94 2.54 9.46
N GLY A 166 -15.63 1.27 9.19
CA GLY A 166 -15.25 0.30 10.22
C GLY A 166 -13.88 0.54 10.88
N LEU A 167 -13.04 1.41 10.30
CA LEU A 167 -11.72 1.77 10.84
C LEU A 167 -11.71 3.14 11.53
N CYS A 168 -12.64 4.03 11.16
CA CYS A 168 -12.59 5.47 11.46
C CYS A 168 -13.69 5.99 12.37
N ASP A 169 -14.33 5.11 13.12
CA ASP A 169 -15.37 5.40 14.13
C ASP A 169 -14.82 5.85 15.50
#